data_AF-A0A3M1D390-F1
#
_entry.id   AF-A0A3M1D390-F1
#
_cell.length_a   1.000
_cell.length_b   1.000
_cell.length_c   1.000
_cell.angle_alpha   90.00
_cell.angle_beta   90.00
_cell.angle_gamma   90.00
#
_symmetry.space_group_name_H-M   'P 1'
#
loop_
_entity.id
_entity.type
_entity.pdbx_description
1 polymer ?
#
loop_
_entity_poly.entity_id
_entity_poly.type
_entity_poly.pdbx_seq_one_letter_code
_entity_poly.pdbx_strand_id
1 'polypeptide(L)'
;MSEYTATVSRPFPALLPALCLLAGCGVGRVEGEPQGGNGDGGGSDGGIPAECTDDAHLDLYERYVEPLMTDEHPNTCNQCHLSGVDLSMYVRDTPCESMECMIQQGVVDLDDPESSQILAFILQASPDSDLITQEVIQREYDGFLQWIRWSSSCHDAVCTDVDDACAAPEGGDGLPDDLQTPLGGCDEADLVASFTDRVWAWHGRCWSCHAAGGEGRDQFGSAPLFYAWTGDEAESSMLTMYNLIGLGDIDVDRPAESLLLTKPLAEGLSVDSSLGTSTGVYHGGSDKFTVDDSDVFDDPTFFDFAEWIGQYVECRG
;
A
#
# COMPACT_ATOMS: atom_id res chain seq x y z
N MET A 1 -4.58 42.07 42.74
CA MET A 1 -4.59 40.99 43.76
C MET A 1 -5.92 40.32 43.66
N SER A 2 -6.00 39.23 42.88
CA SER A 2 -7.23 38.49 42.63
C SER A 2 -6.92 37.02 42.86
N GLU A 3 -7.43 36.48 43.95
CA GLU A 3 -7.45 35.05 44.25
C GLU A 3 -8.60 34.40 43.48
N TYR A 4 -8.38 33.24 42.84
CA TYR A 4 -9.45 32.29 42.53
C TYR A 4 -8.90 30.84 42.51
N THR A 5 -9.09 30.20 43.65
CA THR A 5 -9.51 28.80 43.93
C THR A 5 -9.21 27.65 42.96
N ALA A 6 -8.55 26.64 43.54
CA ALA A 6 -8.36 25.28 43.04
C ALA A 6 -9.67 24.46 43.01
N THR A 7 -9.80 23.58 42.01
CA THR A 7 -10.92 22.64 41.86
C THR A 7 -10.50 21.24 42.29
N VAL A 8 -11.35 20.62 43.11
CA VAL A 8 -11.20 19.28 43.71
C VAL A 8 -11.60 18.19 42.71
N SER A 9 -10.73 17.18 42.56
CA SER A 9 -10.95 15.98 41.75
C SER A 9 -11.81 14.94 42.49
N ARG A 10 -12.72 14.23 41.79
CA ARG A 10 -13.54 13.12 42.32
C ARG A 10 -12.99 11.78 41.83
N PRO A 11 -13.07 10.70 42.63
CA PRO A 11 -12.58 9.38 42.23
C PRO A 11 -13.61 8.61 41.39
N PHE A 12 -13.12 7.89 40.38
CA PHE A 12 -13.85 6.88 39.62
C PHE A 12 -14.04 5.59 40.42
N PRO A 13 -15.20 4.91 40.36
CA PRO A 13 -15.37 3.60 40.97
C PRO A 13 -14.84 2.48 40.08
N ALA A 14 -14.19 1.50 40.73
CA ALA A 14 -13.72 0.25 40.15
C ALA A 14 -14.89 -0.66 39.75
N LEU A 15 -14.81 -1.27 38.56
CA LEU A 15 -15.67 -2.37 38.13
C LEU A 15 -14.91 -3.70 38.24
N LEU A 16 -15.50 -4.63 39.00
CA LEU A 16 -15.11 -6.04 39.12
C LEU A 16 -15.65 -6.87 37.93
N PRO A 17 -15.00 -7.98 37.57
CA PRO A 17 -15.45 -8.86 36.49
C PRO A 17 -16.54 -9.83 36.95
N ALA A 18 -17.57 -10.00 36.12
CA ALA A 18 -18.60 -11.03 36.29
C ALA A 18 -18.17 -12.34 35.61
N LEU A 19 -17.89 -13.33 36.46
CA LEU A 19 -17.80 -14.75 36.14
C LEU A 19 -19.22 -15.28 35.84
N CYS A 20 -19.42 -16.03 34.76
CA CYS A 20 -20.60 -16.90 34.62
C CYS A 20 -20.21 -18.26 34.02
N LEU A 21 -20.64 -19.30 34.72
CA LEU A 21 -20.33 -20.73 34.52
C LEU A 21 -21.26 -21.40 33.49
N LEU A 22 -20.67 -22.39 32.79
CA LEU A 22 -21.14 -23.76 32.48
C LEU A 22 -22.61 -24.07 32.09
N ALA A 23 -22.73 -24.82 30.98
CA ALA A 23 -23.56 -26.02 30.70
C ALA A 23 -24.09 -25.97 29.25
N GLY A 24 -24.20 -27.00 28.43
CA GLY A 24 -24.02 -28.45 28.56
C GLY A 24 -24.56 -29.12 27.28
N CYS A 25 -24.00 -30.30 26.96
CA CYS A 25 -24.41 -31.39 26.06
C CYS A 25 -25.60 -31.23 25.08
N GLY A 26 -25.37 -31.66 23.82
CA GLY A 26 -26.42 -32.07 22.88
C GLY A 26 -25.88 -32.95 21.74
N VAL A 27 -25.88 -34.26 21.95
CA VAL A 27 -25.61 -35.30 20.94
C VAL A 27 -26.87 -35.49 20.08
N GLY A 28 -26.76 -35.38 18.76
CA GLY A 28 -27.83 -35.67 17.81
C GLY A 28 -27.30 -36.32 16.55
N ARG A 29 -27.33 -37.65 16.52
CA ARG A 29 -27.07 -38.51 15.36
C ARG A 29 -28.33 -38.54 14.49
N VAL A 30 -28.23 -38.26 13.19
CA VAL A 30 -29.25 -38.64 12.21
C VAL A 30 -28.54 -39.24 11.00
N GLU A 31 -28.80 -40.52 10.76
CA GLU A 31 -28.40 -41.28 9.59
C GLU A 31 -29.41 -41.01 8.46
N GLY A 32 -28.93 -40.87 7.22
CA GLY A 32 -29.79 -40.72 6.05
C GLY A 32 -29.04 -40.50 4.74
N GLU A 33 -28.36 -41.53 4.24
CA GLU A 33 -28.19 -41.78 2.79
C GLU A 33 -29.48 -42.46 2.26
N PRO A 34 -29.79 -42.56 0.93
CA PRO A 34 -28.86 -42.51 -0.22
C PRO A 34 -29.38 -41.84 -1.52
N GLN A 35 -28.55 -41.92 -2.56
CA GLN A 35 -28.78 -41.73 -4.02
C GLN A 35 -28.75 -40.26 -4.47
N GLY A 36 -27.97 -39.84 -5.45
CA GLY A 36 -27.42 -40.55 -6.61
C GLY A 36 -27.67 -39.64 -7.81
N GLY A 37 -26.64 -38.96 -8.29
CA GLY A 37 -26.75 -38.02 -9.39
C GLY A 37 -25.37 -37.65 -9.93
N ASN A 38 -25.01 -38.27 -11.06
CA ASN A 38 -23.95 -37.81 -11.92
C ASN A 38 -24.25 -36.35 -12.31
N GLY A 39 -23.38 -35.43 -11.87
CA GLY A 39 -23.29 -34.07 -12.38
C GLY A 39 -21.91 -33.95 -12.99
N ASP A 40 -21.88 -33.96 -14.32
CA ASP A 40 -20.69 -33.76 -15.14
C ASP A 40 -19.98 -32.46 -14.80
N GLY A 41 -18.66 -32.50 -15.00
CA GLY A 41 -17.72 -31.46 -14.68
C GLY A 41 -18.01 -30.11 -15.32
N GLY A 42 -17.59 -29.09 -14.59
CA GLY A 42 -17.58 -27.69 -15.01
C GLY A 42 -16.86 -26.84 -13.98
N GLY A 43 -15.78 -27.36 -13.37
CA GLY A 43 -14.79 -26.49 -12.76
C GLY A 43 -14.12 -25.75 -13.91
N SER A 44 -14.47 -24.49 -14.07
CA SER A 44 -13.77 -23.58 -14.98
C SER A 44 -12.38 -23.40 -14.37
N ASP A 45 -11.44 -24.27 -14.75
CA ASP A 45 -10.02 -23.95 -14.65
C ASP A 45 -9.86 -22.58 -15.33
N GLY A 46 -9.36 -21.60 -14.59
CA GLY A 46 -9.02 -20.27 -15.09
C GLY A 46 -7.83 -20.32 -16.05
N GLY A 47 -7.86 -21.25 -17.00
CA GLY A 47 -6.84 -21.44 -18.02
C GLY A 47 -6.81 -20.23 -18.92
N ILE A 48 -5.64 -19.61 -18.99
CA ILE A 48 -5.28 -18.57 -19.96
C ILE A 48 -5.77 -19.04 -21.35
N PRO A 49 -6.53 -18.22 -22.11
CA PRO A 49 -6.92 -18.58 -23.46
C PRO A 49 -5.68 -18.99 -24.28
N ALA A 50 -5.70 -20.19 -24.86
CA ALA A 50 -4.53 -20.78 -25.51
C ALA A 50 -4.15 -20.12 -26.86
N GLU A 51 -4.89 -19.11 -27.30
CA GLU A 51 -4.69 -18.45 -28.59
C GLU A 51 -4.41 -16.96 -28.39
N CYS A 52 -3.27 -16.51 -28.93
CA CYS A 52 -2.90 -15.10 -28.98
C CYS A 52 -3.64 -14.45 -30.14
N THR A 53 -4.85 -13.95 -29.88
CA THR A 53 -5.70 -13.25 -30.86
C THR A 53 -6.22 -11.94 -30.28
N ASP A 54 -6.48 -10.96 -31.15
CA ASP A 54 -7.11 -9.69 -30.77
C ASP A 54 -8.44 -9.90 -30.05
N ASP A 55 -9.25 -10.84 -30.55
CA ASP A 55 -10.55 -11.17 -29.95
C ASP A 55 -10.38 -11.72 -28.52
N ALA A 56 -9.41 -12.61 -28.27
CA ALA A 56 -9.16 -13.15 -26.94
C ALA A 56 -8.65 -12.08 -25.97
N HIS A 57 -7.81 -11.15 -26.46
CA HIS A 57 -7.34 -10.01 -25.69
C HIS A 57 -8.49 -9.09 -25.27
N LEU A 58 -9.32 -8.71 -26.25
CA LEU A 58 -10.46 -7.83 -26.03
C LEU A 58 -11.48 -8.46 -25.08
N ASP A 59 -11.77 -9.76 -25.23
CA ASP A 59 -12.74 -10.49 -24.39
C ASP A 59 -12.30 -10.55 -22.92
N LEU A 60 -10.98 -10.62 -22.65
CA LEU A 60 -10.43 -10.53 -21.29
C LEU A 60 -10.55 -9.10 -20.73
N TYR A 61 -10.19 -8.10 -21.54
CA TYR A 61 -10.26 -6.70 -21.16
C TYR A 61 -11.70 -6.25 -20.84
N GLU A 62 -12.65 -6.46 -21.76
CA GLU A 62 -14.06 -6.08 -21.58
C GLU A 62 -14.71 -6.80 -20.39
N ARG A 63 -14.31 -8.06 -20.13
CA ARG A 63 -14.88 -8.86 -19.05
C ARG A 63 -14.37 -8.48 -17.66
N TYR A 64 -13.07 -8.20 -17.54
CA TYR A 64 -12.40 -8.12 -16.25
C TYR A 64 -11.82 -6.75 -15.93
N VAL A 65 -11.44 -5.98 -16.94
CA VAL A 65 -10.68 -4.73 -16.77
C VAL A 65 -11.59 -3.53 -16.96
N GLU A 66 -12.30 -3.45 -18.09
CA GLU A 66 -13.21 -2.34 -18.40
C GLU A 66 -14.24 -2.04 -17.29
N PRO A 67 -14.86 -3.04 -16.63
CA PRO A 67 -15.79 -2.77 -15.52
C PRO A 67 -15.14 -2.13 -14.30
N LEU A 68 -13.82 -2.23 -14.15
CA LEU A 68 -13.04 -1.60 -13.06
C LEU A 68 -12.57 -0.19 -13.41
N MET A 69 -12.65 0.16 -14.69
CA MET A 69 -12.10 1.40 -15.25
C MET A 69 -13.18 2.43 -15.59
N THR A 70 -14.45 2.09 -15.38
CA THR A 70 -15.60 2.92 -15.74
C THR A 70 -16.43 3.27 -14.49
N ASP A 71 -16.85 4.54 -14.40
CA ASP A 71 -17.59 5.11 -13.26
C ASP A 71 -18.97 4.46 -12.99
N GLU A 72 -19.47 3.63 -13.92
CA GLU A 72 -20.81 3.03 -13.82
C GLU A 72 -20.87 1.83 -12.87
N HIS A 73 -19.72 1.35 -12.38
CA HIS A 73 -19.63 0.23 -11.44
C HIS A 73 -18.91 0.61 -10.14
N PRO A 74 -19.53 0.37 -8.96
CA PRO A 74 -18.78 0.40 -7.70
C PRO A 74 -17.77 -0.75 -7.74
N ASN A 75 -16.50 -0.42 -7.90
CA ASN A 75 -15.37 -1.34 -7.90
C ASN A 75 -14.55 -1.17 -6.60
N THR A 76 -13.65 -2.11 -6.33
CA THR A 76 -12.86 -2.10 -5.07
C THR A 76 -11.87 -0.94 -5.02
N CYS A 77 -11.42 -0.47 -6.19
CA CYS A 77 -10.48 0.64 -6.35
C CYS A 77 -11.11 1.98 -5.90
N ASN A 78 -12.39 2.20 -6.22
CA ASN A 78 -13.14 3.41 -5.90
C ASN A 78 -13.51 3.54 -4.40
N GLN A 79 -13.30 2.50 -3.58
CA GLN A 79 -13.46 2.61 -2.12
C GLN A 79 -12.31 3.39 -1.48
N CYS A 80 -11.13 3.40 -2.12
CA CYS A 80 -9.92 4.01 -1.60
C CYS A 80 -9.63 5.40 -2.20
N HIS A 81 -10.65 6.20 -2.54
CA HIS A 81 -10.47 7.61 -2.96
C HIS A 81 -9.87 8.56 -1.88
N LEU A 82 -9.17 8.01 -0.88
CA LEU A 82 -8.23 8.71 0.00
C LEU A 82 -6.75 8.37 -0.30
N SER A 83 -6.43 7.60 -1.34
CA SER A 83 -5.04 7.27 -1.73
C SER A 83 -4.68 7.54 -3.20
N GLY A 84 -5.44 8.40 -3.90
CA GLY A 84 -4.97 9.03 -5.16
C GLY A 84 -4.86 8.14 -6.41
N VAL A 85 -5.26 6.87 -6.39
CA VAL A 85 -5.14 5.97 -7.56
C VAL A 85 -6.41 6.04 -8.42
N ASP A 86 -6.39 6.84 -9.48
CA ASP A 86 -7.42 6.82 -10.53
C ASP A 86 -6.98 5.89 -11.66
N LEU A 87 -7.56 4.69 -11.74
CA LEU A 87 -7.19 3.72 -12.78
C LEU A 87 -7.55 4.17 -14.20
N SER A 88 -8.45 5.14 -14.35
CA SER A 88 -8.79 5.69 -15.67
C SER A 88 -7.58 6.34 -16.36
N MET A 89 -6.55 6.74 -15.61
CA MET A 89 -5.30 7.29 -16.16
C MET A 89 -4.53 6.31 -17.04
N TYR A 90 -4.73 5.01 -16.83
CA TYR A 90 -4.08 3.95 -17.61
C TYR A 90 -4.93 3.50 -18.79
N VAL A 91 -6.21 3.87 -18.84
CA VAL A 91 -7.12 3.48 -19.91
C VAL A 91 -6.84 4.30 -21.16
N ARG A 92 -6.63 3.58 -22.26
CA ARG A 92 -6.37 4.12 -23.59
C ARG A 92 -7.47 3.66 -24.57
N ASP A 93 -7.34 4.07 -25.82
CA ASP A 93 -8.32 3.78 -26.86
C ASP A 93 -8.43 2.27 -27.14
N THR A 94 -7.37 1.51 -26.87
CA THR A 94 -7.35 0.05 -27.07
C THR A 94 -6.78 -0.71 -25.86
N PRO A 95 -7.15 -1.99 -25.66
CA PRO A 95 -6.57 -2.84 -24.62
C PRO A 95 -5.04 -2.95 -24.71
N CYS A 96 -4.49 -2.99 -25.93
CA CYS A 96 -3.05 -3.01 -26.16
C CYS A 96 -2.37 -1.73 -25.66
N GLU A 97 -2.92 -0.56 -25.96
CA GLU A 97 -2.38 0.71 -25.47
C GLU A 97 -2.54 0.85 -23.95
N SER A 98 -3.66 0.38 -23.37
CA SER A 98 -3.85 0.37 -21.91
C SER A 98 -2.81 -0.49 -21.22
N MET A 99 -2.58 -1.71 -21.71
CA MET A 99 -1.56 -2.62 -21.18
C MET A 99 -0.15 -2.02 -21.33
N GLU A 100 0.18 -1.51 -22.52
CA GLU A 100 1.47 -0.89 -22.78
C GLU A 100 1.70 0.33 -21.89
N CYS A 101 0.66 1.13 -21.64
CA CYS A 101 0.77 2.25 -20.71
C CYS A 101 1.03 1.77 -19.27
N MET A 102 0.33 0.73 -18.80
CA MET A 102 0.56 0.15 -17.47
C MET A 102 1.98 -0.42 -17.32
N ILE A 103 2.55 -1.00 -18.38
CA ILE A 103 3.94 -1.46 -18.41
C ILE A 103 4.90 -0.26 -18.32
N GLN A 104 4.68 0.78 -19.14
CA GLN A 104 5.53 1.99 -19.16
C GLN A 104 5.52 2.76 -17.83
N GLN A 105 4.40 2.74 -17.10
CA GLN A 105 4.29 3.33 -15.76
C GLN A 105 4.80 2.40 -14.64
N GLY A 106 5.24 1.19 -14.97
CA GLY A 106 5.80 0.24 -14.01
C GLY A 106 4.78 -0.41 -13.05
N VAL A 107 3.48 -0.28 -13.32
CA VAL A 107 2.43 -0.89 -12.48
C VAL A 107 2.07 -2.31 -12.90
N VAL A 108 2.49 -2.72 -14.10
CA VAL A 108 2.42 -4.09 -14.62
C VAL A 108 3.81 -4.60 -14.96
N ASP A 109 4.10 -5.83 -14.55
CA ASP A 109 5.29 -6.59 -14.90
C ASP A 109 4.87 -7.82 -15.72
N LEU A 110 5.29 -7.89 -16.98
CA LEU A 110 4.99 -9.03 -17.85
C LEU A 110 5.98 -10.20 -17.65
N ASP A 111 7.16 -9.95 -17.10
CA ASP A 111 8.15 -10.99 -16.78
C ASP A 111 7.74 -11.74 -15.49
N ASP A 112 7.11 -11.05 -14.54
CA ASP A 112 6.51 -11.62 -13.32
C ASP A 112 5.09 -11.09 -13.07
N PRO A 113 4.07 -11.64 -13.76
CA PRO A 113 2.67 -11.19 -13.69
C PRO A 113 2.13 -11.06 -12.26
N GLU A 114 2.46 -12.00 -11.40
CA GLU A 114 2.00 -12.08 -10.02
C GLU A 114 2.56 -10.98 -9.12
N SER A 115 3.74 -10.42 -9.45
CA SER A 115 4.35 -9.31 -8.70
C SER A 115 3.91 -7.93 -9.18
N SER A 116 3.04 -7.85 -10.19
CA SER A 116 2.55 -6.58 -10.72
C SER A 116 1.89 -5.72 -9.62
N GLN A 117 2.33 -4.46 -9.50
CA GLN A 117 1.91 -3.55 -8.44
C GLN A 117 0.39 -3.30 -8.44
N ILE A 118 -0.23 -3.27 -9.62
CA ILE A 118 -1.68 -3.12 -9.78
C ILE A 118 -2.49 -4.19 -9.03
N LEU A 119 -1.94 -5.41 -8.90
CA LEU A 119 -2.57 -6.50 -8.15
C LEU A 119 -2.53 -6.27 -6.65
N ALA A 120 -1.44 -5.66 -6.14
CA ALA A 120 -1.33 -5.28 -4.74
C ALA A 120 -2.35 -4.18 -4.40
N PHE A 121 -2.60 -3.22 -5.29
CA PHE A 121 -3.62 -2.18 -5.08
C PHE A 121 -5.03 -2.77 -4.93
N ILE A 122 -5.41 -3.76 -5.74
CA ILE A 122 -6.70 -4.45 -5.60
C ILE A 122 -6.83 -5.09 -4.21
N LEU A 123 -5.75 -5.70 -3.71
CA LEU A 123 -5.74 -6.38 -2.39
C LEU A 123 -5.73 -5.42 -1.20
N GLN A 124 -5.39 -4.14 -1.40
CA GLN A 124 -5.48 -3.11 -0.35
C GLN A 124 -6.92 -2.72 -0.02
N ALA A 125 -7.88 -3.02 -0.92
CA ALA A 125 -9.28 -2.76 -0.65
C ALA A 125 -9.79 -3.55 0.56
N SER A 126 -10.58 -2.91 1.42
CA SER A 126 -11.22 -3.57 2.55
C SER A 126 -12.67 -3.93 2.24
N PRO A 127 -13.18 -5.10 2.68
CA PRO A 127 -14.59 -5.43 2.52
C PRO A 127 -15.44 -4.58 3.47
N ASP A 128 -15.86 -3.40 3.03
CA ASP A 128 -16.47 -2.36 3.86
C ASP A 128 -17.95 -2.10 3.53
N SER A 129 -18.48 -2.76 2.48
CA SER A 129 -19.85 -2.62 2.04
C SER A 129 -20.44 -3.92 1.49
N ASP A 130 -21.76 -3.98 1.37
CA ASP A 130 -22.47 -5.09 0.72
C ASP A 130 -22.15 -5.19 -0.79
N LEU A 131 -21.52 -4.16 -1.36
CA LEU A 131 -21.15 -4.09 -2.78
C LEU A 131 -19.70 -4.52 -3.02
N ILE A 132 -18.80 -4.20 -2.08
CA ILE A 132 -17.38 -4.55 -2.13
C ILE A 132 -17.11 -5.58 -1.05
N THR A 133 -17.33 -6.85 -1.41
CA THR A 133 -17.08 -7.99 -0.54
C THR A 133 -15.72 -8.60 -0.85
N GLN A 134 -15.20 -9.46 0.05
CA GLN A 134 -13.98 -10.22 -0.21
C GLN A 134 -14.06 -11.04 -1.51
N GLU A 135 -15.25 -11.52 -1.88
CA GLU A 135 -15.45 -12.25 -3.13
C GLU A 135 -15.30 -11.34 -4.37
N VAL A 136 -15.73 -10.08 -4.26
CA VAL A 136 -15.55 -9.09 -5.32
C VAL A 136 -14.07 -8.75 -5.47
N ILE A 137 -13.37 -8.43 -4.36
CA ILE A 137 -11.91 -8.19 -4.36
C ILE A 137 -11.15 -9.33 -5.03
N GLN A 138 -11.45 -10.58 -4.65
CA GLN A 138 -10.79 -11.73 -5.23
C GLN A 138 -11.08 -11.88 -6.73
N ARG A 139 -12.32 -11.62 -7.16
CA ARG A 139 -12.70 -11.70 -8.57
C ARG A 139 -12.00 -10.65 -9.41
N GLU A 140 -11.85 -9.43 -8.89
CA GLU A 140 -11.13 -8.34 -9.55
C GLU A 140 -9.64 -8.69 -9.68
N TYR A 141 -9.03 -9.18 -8.60
CA TYR A 141 -7.65 -9.68 -8.62
C TYR A 141 -7.44 -10.79 -9.65
N ASP A 142 -8.29 -11.83 -9.62
CA ASP A 142 -8.17 -12.98 -10.51
C ASP A 142 -8.34 -12.58 -11.99
N GLY A 143 -9.28 -11.67 -12.26
CA GLY A 143 -9.52 -11.15 -13.60
C GLY A 143 -8.35 -10.35 -14.15
N PHE A 144 -7.80 -9.43 -13.34
CA PHE A 144 -6.64 -8.63 -13.72
C PHE A 144 -5.40 -9.50 -13.92
N LEU A 145 -5.14 -10.44 -13.01
CA LEU A 145 -4.03 -11.38 -13.12
C LEU A 145 -4.16 -12.26 -14.37
N GLN A 146 -5.39 -12.67 -14.73
CA GLN A 146 -5.62 -13.43 -15.95
C GLN A 146 -5.29 -12.61 -17.20
N TRP A 147 -5.64 -11.32 -17.23
CA TRP A 147 -5.29 -10.42 -18.32
C TRP A 147 -3.77 -10.21 -18.42
N ILE A 148 -3.08 -9.94 -17.32
CA ILE A 148 -1.61 -9.77 -17.30
C ILE A 148 -0.91 -11.05 -17.76
N ARG A 149 -1.32 -12.23 -17.28
CA ARG A 149 -0.72 -13.50 -17.69
C ARG A 149 -0.93 -13.80 -19.17
N TRP A 150 -2.09 -13.44 -19.73
CA TRP A 150 -2.32 -13.55 -21.17
C TRP A 150 -1.38 -12.61 -21.93
N SER A 151 -1.26 -11.34 -21.51
CA SER A 151 -0.38 -10.35 -22.13
C SER A 151 1.09 -10.77 -22.04
N SER A 152 1.54 -11.29 -20.90
CA SER A 152 2.89 -11.86 -20.72
C SER A 152 3.23 -12.93 -21.78
N SER A 153 2.22 -13.70 -22.22
CA SER A 153 2.42 -14.75 -23.23
C SER A 153 2.21 -14.26 -24.67
N CYS A 154 1.42 -13.22 -24.89
CA CYS A 154 0.84 -12.89 -26.19
C CYS A 154 1.00 -11.44 -26.64
N HIS A 155 1.41 -10.50 -25.78
CA HIS A 155 1.44 -9.06 -26.05
C HIS A 155 2.27 -8.76 -27.31
N ASP A 156 3.52 -9.19 -27.37
CA ASP A 156 4.41 -8.99 -28.53
C ASP A 156 3.89 -9.61 -29.85
N ALA A 157 3.00 -10.61 -29.75
CA ALA A 157 2.46 -11.31 -30.91
C ALA A 157 1.17 -10.67 -31.47
N VAL A 158 0.47 -9.90 -30.64
CA VAL A 158 -0.88 -9.38 -30.92
C VAL A 158 -0.87 -7.84 -30.95
N CYS A 159 -0.23 -7.24 -29.96
CA CYS A 159 -0.08 -5.80 -29.85
C CYS A 159 1.11 -5.31 -30.67
N THR A 160 1.01 -4.08 -31.18
CA THR A 160 2.13 -3.43 -31.86
C THR A 160 2.83 -2.56 -30.84
N ASP A 161 4.17 -2.48 -30.89
CA ASP A 161 4.92 -1.57 -30.03
C ASP A 161 4.42 -0.13 -30.20
N VAL A 162 4.08 0.52 -29.08
CA VAL A 162 3.71 1.93 -29.03
C VAL A 162 4.74 2.65 -28.16
N ASP A 163 5.62 3.44 -28.80
CA ASP A 163 6.76 4.11 -28.14
C ASP A 163 6.36 5.02 -26.97
N ASP A 164 5.11 5.51 -26.94
CA ASP A 164 4.57 6.37 -25.90
C ASP A 164 3.07 6.10 -25.71
N ALA A 165 2.73 4.91 -25.21
CA ALA A 165 1.33 4.52 -25.02
C ALA A 165 0.63 5.34 -23.93
N CYS A 166 1.42 5.93 -23.02
CA CYS A 166 0.90 6.82 -21.99
C CYS A 166 0.78 8.28 -22.40
N ALA A 167 1.34 8.70 -23.54
CA ALA A 167 1.10 10.02 -24.06
C ALA A 167 -0.41 10.26 -24.21
N ALA A 168 -0.83 11.45 -23.80
CA ALA A 168 -2.15 11.90 -24.20
C ALA A 168 -2.21 11.92 -25.74
N PRO A 169 -3.34 11.57 -26.36
CA PRO A 169 -3.51 11.63 -27.82
C PRO A 169 -3.10 13.02 -28.34
N GLU A 170 -2.57 13.13 -29.57
CA GLU A 170 -2.12 14.43 -30.11
C GLU A 170 -3.23 15.51 -30.00
N GLY A 171 -3.04 16.47 -29.09
CA GLY A 171 -4.02 17.52 -28.78
C GLY A 171 -4.83 17.31 -27.50
N GLY A 172 -4.64 16.21 -26.80
CA GLY A 172 -4.90 16.08 -25.38
C GLY A 172 -3.80 16.81 -24.62
N ASP A 173 -4.18 17.61 -23.63
CA ASP A 173 -3.25 18.04 -22.62
C ASP A 173 -2.55 16.77 -22.10
N GLY A 174 -1.21 16.76 -22.01
CA GLY A 174 -0.49 15.65 -21.39
C GLY A 174 -1.13 15.30 -20.04
N LEU A 175 -0.88 14.09 -19.53
CA LEU A 175 -1.33 13.73 -18.20
C LEU A 175 -1.07 14.92 -17.25
N PRO A 176 -2.10 15.46 -16.57
CA PRO A 176 -1.97 16.73 -15.88
C PRO A 176 -0.78 16.73 -14.93
N ASP A 177 -0.10 17.87 -14.72
CA ASP A 177 1.03 17.95 -13.77
C ASP A 177 0.60 17.56 -12.33
N ASP A 178 -0.71 17.53 -12.06
CA ASP A 178 -1.40 17.06 -10.84
C ASP A 178 -1.89 15.61 -10.91
N LEU A 179 -1.42 14.81 -11.88
CA LEU A 179 -1.70 13.38 -11.96
C LEU A 179 -0.98 12.65 -10.82
N GLN A 180 -1.71 12.33 -9.76
CA GLN A 180 -1.17 11.62 -8.60
C GLN A 180 -0.92 10.15 -8.95
N THR A 181 0.34 9.74 -8.90
CA THR A 181 0.68 8.32 -8.75
C THR A 181 0.27 7.87 -7.33
N PRO A 182 0.29 6.57 -6.97
CA PRO A 182 0.11 6.12 -5.57
C PRO A 182 1.14 6.70 -4.59
N LEU A 183 2.20 7.32 -5.10
CA LEU A 183 3.19 8.07 -4.34
C LEU A 183 2.87 9.58 -4.39
N GLY A 184 2.06 10.04 -5.34
CA GLY A 184 1.90 11.45 -5.71
C GLY A 184 2.93 11.87 -6.77
N GLY A 185 2.88 13.13 -7.19
CA GLY A 185 3.91 13.76 -8.00
C GLY A 185 5.14 14.18 -7.19
N CYS A 186 5.95 15.07 -7.79
CA CYS A 186 7.17 15.60 -7.18
C CYS A 186 7.02 17.02 -6.62
N ASP A 187 5.81 17.56 -6.60
CA ASP A 187 5.56 18.79 -5.89
C ASP A 187 5.60 18.57 -4.36
N GLU A 188 5.75 19.69 -3.65
CA GLU A 188 5.87 19.66 -2.19
C GLU A 188 4.61 19.12 -1.50
N ALA A 189 3.43 19.42 -2.04
CA ALA A 189 2.17 18.98 -1.44
C ALA A 189 2.03 17.46 -1.52
N ASP A 190 2.38 16.88 -2.67
CA ASP A 190 2.35 15.44 -2.88
C ASP A 190 3.40 14.70 -2.04
N LEU A 191 4.64 15.21 -1.97
CA LEU A 191 5.68 14.64 -1.09
C LEU A 191 5.28 14.68 0.39
N VAL A 192 4.62 15.75 0.83
CA VAL A 192 4.09 15.87 2.20
C VAL A 192 2.92 14.92 2.44
N ALA A 193 2.01 14.78 1.48
CA ALA A 193 0.88 13.84 1.59
C ALA A 193 1.40 12.40 1.74
N SER A 194 2.28 11.97 0.84
CA SER A 194 2.91 10.65 0.91
C SER A 194 3.74 10.45 2.19
N PHE A 195 4.51 11.47 2.63
CA PHE A 195 5.21 11.41 3.91
C PHE A 195 4.24 11.23 5.08
N THR A 196 3.08 11.89 5.02
CA THR A 196 2.06 11.81 6.07
C THR A 196 1.54 10.39 6.21
N ASP A 197 1.18 9.78 5.08
CA ASP A 197 0.58 8.44 5.06
C ASP A 197 1.59 7.34 5.39
N ARG A 198 2.84 7.48 4.92
CA ARG A 198 3.84 6.42 4.99
C ARG A 198 4.82 6.54 6.14
N VAL A 199 5.18 7.76 6.54
CA VAL A 199 6.19 7.97 7.60
C VAL A 199 5.54 8.51 8.86
N TRP A 200 4.72 9.56 8.74
CA TRP A 200 4.08 10.19 9.88
C TRP A 200 3.06 9.28 10.55
N ALA A 201 2.31 8.45 9.82
CA ALA A 201 1.37 7.48 10.40
C ALA A 201 1.99 6.58 11.49
N TRP A 202 3.31 6.36 11.43
CA TRP A 202 4.08 5.57 12.38
C TRP A 202 4.79 6.40 13.47
N HIS A 203 4.51 7.71 13.57
CA HIS A 203 5.26 8.63 14.43
C HIS A 203 5.36 8.17 15.90
N GLY A 204 4.35 7.45 16.39
CA GLY A 204 4.32 6.90 17.76
C GLY A 204 5.50 6.00 18.11
N ARG A 205 6.11 5.31 17.12
CA ARG A 205 7.26 4.41 17.35
C ARG A 205 8.54 5.17 17.72
N CYS A 206 8.68 6.40 17.21
CA CYS A 206 9.90 7.19 17.32
C CYS A 206 9.74 8.44 18.21
N TRP A 207 8.49 8.87 18.43
CA TRP A 207 8.12 10.07 19.17
C TRP A 207 8.75 10.17 20.57
N SER A 208 8.75 9.09 21.33
CA SER A 208 9.22 9.10 22.73
C SER A 208 10.65 9.61 22.89
N CYS A 209 11.50 9.46 21.87
CA CYS A 209 12.91 9.85 21.89
C CYS A 209 13.20 11.11 21.05
N HIS A 210 12.48 11.27 19.94
CA HIS A 210 12.76 12.26 18.90
C HIS A 210 11.83 13.49 18.91
N ALA A 211 10.83 13.53 19.80
CA ALA A 211 10.02 14.71 20.06
C ALA A 211 10.51 15.45 21.32
N ALA A 212 10.38 16.78 21.33
CA ALA A 212 10.78 17.61 22.47
C ALA A 212 10.01 17.26 23.76
N GLY A 213 8.76 16.82 23.62
CA GLY A 213 7.90 16.37 24.72
C GLY A 213 7.79 14.85 24.86
N GLY A 214 8.67 14.07 24.23
CA GLY A 214 8.64 12.61 24.31
C GLY A 214 8.99 12.09 25.71
N GLU A 215 8.29 11.06 26.19
CA GLU A 215 8.47 10.52 27.55
C GLU A 215 9.89 9.96 27.80
N GLY A 216 10.57 9.50 26.75
CA GLY A 216 11.94 8.98 26.80
C GLY A 216 13.02 10.05 26.62
N ARG A 217 12.66 11.32 26.42
CA ARG A 217 13.59 12.38 25.98
C ARG A 217 14.81 12.54 26.89
N ASP A 218 14.61 12.49 28.20
CA ASP A 218 15.68 12.66 29.18
C ASP A 218 16.68 11.49 29.19
N GLN A 219 16.26 10.31 28.72
CA GLN A 219 17.11 9.11 28.63
C GLN A 219 17.95 9.11 27.36
N PHE A 220 17.50 9.79 26.30
CA PHE A 220 18.13 9.84 24.98
C PHE A 220 18.47 11.28 24.58
N GLY A 221 19.14 12.03 25.46
CA GLY A 221 19.43 13.46 25.25
C GLY A 221 20.28 13.79 24.00
N SER A 222 21.01 12.81 23.46
CA SER A 222 21.77 12.94 22.21
C SER A 222 20.97 12.62 20.94
N ALA A 223 19.75 12.08 21.07
CA ALA A 223 18.90 11.83 19.92
C ALA A 223 18.53 13.16 19.25
N PRO A 224 18.66 13.28 17.92
CA PRO A 224 18.21 14.49 17.23
C PRO A 224 16.70 14.66 17.41
N LEU A 225 16.27 15.90 17.55
CA LEU A 225 14.86 16.24 17.49
C LEU A 225 14.49 16.42 16.03
N PHE A 226 13.54 15.63 15.55
CA PHE A 226 12.99 15.79 14.21
C PHE A 226 11.47 15.81 14.19
N TYR A 227 10.79 15.28 15.21
CA TYR A 227 9.35 15.46 15.34
C TYR A 227 9.02 16.88 15.79
N ALA A 228 8.33 17.60 14.90
CA ALA A 228 7.70 18.86 15.21
C ALA A 228 6.21 18.61 15.48
N TRP A 229 5.67 19.20 16.55
CA TRP A 229 4.24 19.18 16.83
C TRP A 229 3.73 20.60 17.00
N THR A 230 2.86 21.01 16.10
CA THR A 230 2.26 22.35 16.09
C THR A 230 0.82 22.34 16.59
N GLY A 231 0.23 21.15 16.77
CA GLY A 231 -1.20 20.96 17.03
C GLY A 231 -2.04 20.79 15.76
N ASP A 232 -1.42 20.90 14.58
CA ASP A 232 -1.98 20.58 13.28
C ASP A 232 -1.18 19.45 12.64
N GLU A 233 -1.85 18.41 12.15
CA GLU A 233 -1.20 17.19 11.67
C GLU A 233 -0.41 17.42 10.38
N ALA A 234 -1.01 18.11 9.41
CA ALA A 234 -0.39 18.37 8.12
C ALA A 234 0.88 19.23 8.28
N GLU A 235 0.80 20.29 9.09
CA GLU A 235 1.97 21.12 9.40
C GLU A 235 3.04 20.34 10.18
N SER A 236 2.64 19.50 11.14
CA SER A 236 3.56 18.69 11.95
C SER A 236 4.31 17.65 11.11
N SER A 237 3.58 16.99 10.20
CA SER A 237 4.10 16.03 9.23
C SER A 237 5.11 16.69 8.29
N MET A 238 4.73 17.79 7.64
CA MET A 238 5.59 18.57 6.76
C MET A 238 6.88 19.04 7.45
N LEU A 239 6.77 19.63 8.64
CA LEU A 239 7.95 20.10 9.39
C LEU A 239 8.88 18.94 9.77
N THR A 240 8.32 17.77 10.06
CA THR A 240 9.08 16.57 10.41
C THR A 240 9.79 15.99 9.20
N MET A 241 9.12 15.96 8.04
CA MET A 241 9.73 15.63 6.75
C MET A 241 10.95 16.50 6.48
N TYR A 242 10.80 17.83 6.59
CA TYR A 242 11.89 18.78 6.41
C TYR A 242 13.03 18.62 7.41
N ASN A 243 12.72 18.28 8.67
CA ASN A 243 13.76 18.02 9.67
C ASN A 243 14.58 16.78 9.33
N LEU A 244 13.93 15.68 8.92
CA LEU A 244 14.63 14.45 8.51
C LEU A 244 15.55 14.68 7.31
N ILE A 245 15.04 15.38 6.29
CA ILE A 245 15.84 15.81 5.13
C ILE A 245 17.01 16.70 5.58
N GLY A 246 16.73 17.71 6.39
CA GLY A 246 17.74 18.68 6.86
C GLY A 246 18.81 18.09 7.78
N LEU A 247 18.50 17.00 8.47
CA LEU A 247 19.45 16.22 9.28
C LEU A 247 20.33 15.30 8.44
N GLY A 248 20.00 15.10 7.17
CA GLY A 248 20.66 14.13 6.30
C GLY A 248 20.32 12.69 6.67
N ASP A 249 19.14 12.45 7.25
CA ASP A 249 18.68 11.09 7.54
C ASP A 249 18.18 10.36 6.27
N ILE A 250 18.08 11.08 5.13
CA ILE A 250 17.77 10.56 3.79
C ILE A 250 19.03 10.67 2.91
N ASP A 251 19.57 9.54 2.46
CA ASP A 251 20.74 9.48 1.57
C ASP A 251 20.27 9.29 0.12
N VAL A 252 20.29 10.37 -0.66
CA VAL A 252 19.80 10.36 -2.05
C VAL A 252 20.69 9.57 -3.01
N ASP A 253 21.99 9.46 -2.69
CA ASP A 253 22.94 8.73 -3.53
C ASP A 253 22.88 7.22 -3.25
N ARG A 254 22.47 6.86 -2.02
CA ARG A 254 22.39 5.47 -1.53
C ARG A 254 21.12 5.30 -0.67
N PRO A 255 19.92 5.25 -1.29
CA PRO A 255 18.64 5.28 -0.56
C PRO A 255 18.49 4.20 0.51
N ALA A 256 18.94 2.97 0.26
CA ALA A 256 18.93 1.89 1.26
C ALA A 256 19.85 2.13 2.48
N GLU A 257 20.78 3.09 2.40
CA GLU A 257 21.64 3.48 3.52
C GLU A 257 21.09 4.67 4.32
N SER A 258 19.91 5.19 3.96
CA SER A 258 19.24 6.27 4.71
C SER A 258 19.12 5.92 6.19
N LEU A 259 19.50 6.85 7.07
CA LEU A 259 19.45 6.65 8.52
C LEU A 259 18.03 6.51 9.05
N LEU A 260 17.03 7.03 8.30
CA LEU A 260 15.62 6.79 8.56
C LEU A 260 15.23 5.30 8.47
N LEU A 261 15.91 4.51 7.62
CA LEU A 261 15.72 3.06 7.52
C LEU A 261 16.66 2.29 8.46
N THR A 262 17.94 2.67 8.49
CA THR A 262 18.98 1.83 9.11
C THR A 262 19.08 1.98 10.62
N LYS A 263 18.72 3.13 11.22
CA LYS A 263 18.73 3.27 12.70
C LYS A 263 17.57 2.54 13.39
N PRO A 264 16.32 2.57 12.88
CA PRO A 264 15.24 1.84 13.55
C PRO A 264 15.31 0.32 13.29
N LEU A 265 16.08 -0.12 12.29
CA LEU A 265 16.37 -1.53 12.01
C LEU A 265 17.39 -2.10 13.00
N ALA A 266 17.20 -3.37 13.41
CA ALA A 266 18.09 -4.05 14.34
C ALA A 266 19.55 -4.09 13.86
N GLU A 267 20.49 -3.81 14.76
CA GLU A 267 21.92 -3.72 14.41
C GLU A 267 22.42 -5.01 13.76
N GLY A 268 22.94 -4.90 12.53
CA GLY A 268 23.45 -6.02 11.74
C GLY A 268 22.39 -6.87 11.04
N LEU A 269 21.10 -6.61 11.23
CA LEU A 269 20.03 -7.21 10.43
C LEU A 269 20.03 -6.57 9.04
N SER A 270 20.03 -7.39 7.99
CA SER A 270 19.92 -6.93 6.60
C SER A 270 18.54 -7.27 6.04
N VAL A 271 17.92 -6.31 5.38
CA VAL A 271 16.59 -6.42 4.76
C VAL A 271 16.67 -5.87 3.34
N ASP A 272 16.16 -6.64 2.39
CA ASP A 272 16.06 -6.21 0.99
C ASP A 272 14.75 -5.45 0.75
N SER A 273 14.83 -4.37 -0.04
CA SER A 273 13.66 -3.62 -0.55
C SER A 273 13.91 -3.19 -2.00
N SER A 274 12.97 -2.45 -2.58
CA SER A 274 13.12 -1.80 -3.88
C SER A 274 14.33 -0.85 -3.96
N LEU A 275 14.83 -0.36 -2.81
CA LEU A 275 15.99 0.53 -2.73
C LEU A 275 17.34 -0.20 -2.66
N GLY A 276 17.31 -1.54 -2.56
CA GLY A 276 18.46 -2.39 -2.27
C GLY A 276 18.49 -2.91 -0.82
N THR A 277 19.65 -3.40 -0.38
CA THR A 277 19.80 -4.00 0.95
C THR A 277 20.09 -2.94 2.00
N SER A 278 19.15 -2.75 2.93
CA SER A 278 19.35 -1.94 4.14
C SER A 278 19.95 -2.80 5.23
N THR A 279 21.00 -2.32 5.91
CA THR A 279 21.57 -3.02 7.08
C THR A 279 21.49 -2.14 8.31
N GLY A 280 20.91 -2.67 9.38
CA GLY A 280 20.71 -1.92 10.61
C GLY A 280 22.03 -1.50 11.23
N VAL A 281 22.07 -0.24 11.69
CA VAL A 281 23.23 0.37 12.34
C VAL A 281 22.95 0.59 13.81
N TYR A 282 24.01 0.79 14.61
CA TYR A 282 23.85 1.10 16.03
C TYR A 282 22.91 2.30 16.24
N HIS A 283 21.85 2.04 16.99
CA HIS A 283 20.89 3.02 17.45
C HIS A 283 20.82 2.96 18.97
N GLY A 284 20.95 4.11 19.63
CA GLY A 284 20.98 4.17 21.09
C GLY A 284 19.67 3.75 21.77
N GLY A 285 18.56 3.69 21.03
CA GLY A 285 17.27 3.18 21.49
C GLY A 285 17.07 1.70 21.15
N SER A 286 15.90 1.15 21.48
CA SER A 286 15.51 -0.16 20.96
C SER A 286 15.22 -0.07 19.46
N ASP A 287 15.39 -1.19 18.77
CA ASP A 287 14.89 -1.41 17.41
C ASP A 287 13.39 -1.08 17.35
N LYS A 288 12.97 -0.54 16.21
CA LYS A 288 11.57 -0.16 15.91
C LYS A 288 10.98 -0.98 14.79
N PHE A 289 11.81 -1.58 13.95
CA PHE A 289 11.39 -2.56 12.96
C PHE A 289 11.65 -3.94 13.53
N THR A 290 10.61 -4.76 13.60
CA THR A 290 10.68 -6.06 14.28
C THR A 290 10.59 -7.19 13.27
N VAL A 291 11.41 -8.21 13.47
CA VAL A 291 11.13 -9.55 12.92
C VAL A 291 9.95 -10.14 13.67
N ASP A 292 9.12 -10.90 12.98
CA ASP A 292 7.99 -11.58 13.60
C ASP A 292 8.45 -12.82 14.40
N ASP A 293 7.50 -13.51 15.04
CA ASP A 293 7.77 -14.71 15.83
C ASP A 293 8.32 -15.90 14.99
N SER A 294 8.32 -15.78 13.66
CA SER A 294 8.82 -16.78 12.72
C SER A 294 10.22 -16.48 12.17
N ASP A 295 10.89 -15.46 12.73
CA ASP A 295 12.18 -14.92 12.24
C ASP A 295 12.09 -14.41 10.79
N VAL A 296 10.89 -14.04 10.33
CA VAL A 296 10.67 -13.40 9.04
C VAL A 296 10.55 -11.89 9.24
N PHE A 297 11.25 -11.13 8.40
CA PHE A 297 11.11 -9.67 8.40
C PHE A 297 9.91 -9.28 7.54
N ASP A 298 8.87 -8.75 8.18
CA ASP A 298 7.64 -8.28 7.54
C ASP A 298 7.07 -7.08 8.31
N ASP A 299 7.91 -6.09 8.61
CA ASP A 299 7.46 -4.88 9.32
C ASP A 299 6.96 -3.84 8.29
N PRO A 300 5.64 -3.55 8.24
CA PRO A 300 5.09 -2.61 7.26
C PRO A 300 5.67 -1.19 7.41
N THR A 301 6.10 -0.80 8.61
CA THR A 301 6.73 0.52 8.81
C THR A 301 8.04 0.64 8.04
N PHE A 302 8.82 -0.43 7.93
CA PHE A 302 10.06 -0.39 7.15
C PHE A 302 9.76 -0.20 5.66
N PHE A 303 8.79 -0.92 5.13
CA PHE A 303 8.42 -0.84 3.71
C PHE A 303 7.80 0.52 3.36
N ASP A 304 6.92 1.05 4.20
CA ASP A 304 6.36 2.39 4.01
C ASP A 304 7.46 3.47 3.98
N PHE A 305 8.42 3.39 4.91
CA PHE A 305 9.55 4.32 4.94
C PHE A 305 10.41 4.18 3.68
N ALA A 306 10.64 2.96 3.22
CA ALA A 306 11.45 2.69 2.03
C ALA A 306 10.77 3.23 0.76
N GLU A 307 9.46 3.03 0.63
CA GLU A 307 8.68 3.54 -0.51
C GLU A 307 8.69 5.08 -0.55
N TRP A 308 8.50 5.75 0.59
CA TRP A 308 8.58 7.21 0.62
C TRP A 308 10.00 7.73 0.29
N ILE A 309 11.05 7.07 0.78
CA ILE A 309 12.43 7.42 0.42
C ILE A 309 12.65 7.25 -1.08
N GLY A 310 12.14 6.17 -1.68
CA GLY A 310 12.20 5.93 -3.12
C GLY A 310 11.60 7.09 -3.90
N GLN A 311 10.36 7.46 -3.59
CA GLN A 311 9.70 8.62 -4.20
C GLN A 311 10.54 9.89 -4.04
N TYR A 312 11.01 10.18 -2.82
CA TYR A 312 11.79 11.39 -2.57
C TYR A 312 13.06 11.44 -3.41
N VAL A 313 13.75 10.31 -3.58
CA VAL A 313 14.97 10.23 -4.39
C VAL A 313 14.67 10.41 -5.88
N GLU A 314 13.62 9.78 -6.39
CA GLU A 314 13.17 9.95 -7.77
C GLU A 314 12.85 11.41 -8.09
N CYS A 315 12.18 12.11 -7.18
CA CYS A 315 11.85 13.53 -7.32
C CYS A 315 13.04 14.50 -7.22
N ARG A 316 14.23 13.99 -6.86
CA ARG A 316 15.47 14.78 -6.72
C ARG A 316 16.46 14.56 -7.86
N GLY A 317 16.27 13.52 -8.68
CA GLY A 317 17.08 13.17 -9.85
C GLY A 317 16.77 14.03 -11.06
#